data_AF-A0A5D4H808-F1
#
_entry.id   AF-A0A5D4H808-F1
#
_cell.length_a   1.000
_cell.length_b   1.000
_cell.length_c   1.000
_cell.angle_alpha   90.00
_cell.angle_beta   90.00
_cell.angle_gamma   90.00
#
_symmetry.space_group_name_H-M   'P 1'
#
loop_
_entity.id
_entity.type
_entity.pdbx_description
1 polymer ?
#
loop_
_entity_poly.entity_id
_entity_poly.type
_entity_poly.pdbx_seq_one_letter_code
_entity_poly.pdbx_strand_id
1 'polypeptide(L)'
;MTREPEVWTDPERPDDFPEPSETIARLAEATRRFLVSEPDLLEIGVNERTLTHRLAVYIEPYFDQWHTDCEYNRLGEKVKNLPRPEEFTTSPDDTSAITIFPDIIVHRRRTHYNCAVVEVKKSGNSRGVDLDVAKLCGLTAGGDYEYTVGLHLIIDCKNAAVAEVVAYRGGEVDDDLSAFAKGLFVG
;
A
#
# COMPACT_ATOMS: atom_id res chain seq x y z
N MET A 1 -2.45 17.83 -15.77
CA MET A 1 -2.44 18.61 -14.52
C MET A 1 -3.04 17.71 -13.47
N THR A 2 -2.20 16.96 -12.76
CA THR A 2 -2.61 16.18 -11.59
C THR A 2 -3.06 17.19 -10.53
N ARG A 3 -4.35 17.13 -10.15
CA ARG A 3 -4.89 17.97 -9.08
C ARG A 3 -4.17 17.57 -7.80
N GLU A 4 -3.68 18.53 -7.02
CA GLU A 4 -3.14 18.19 -5.70
C GLU A 4 -4.25 17.51 -4.88
N PRO A 5 -3.95 16.40 -4.18
CA PRO A 5 -4.93 15.69 -3.37
C PRO A 5 -5.63 16.65 -2.39
N GLU A 6 -6.95 16.48 -2.21
CA GLU A 6 -7.79 17.38 -1.41
C GLU A 6 -7.28 17.48 0.04
N VAL A 7 -6.71 16.39 0.55
CA VAL A 7 -6.08 16.31 1.87
C VAL A 7 -5.02 17.39 2.12
N TRP A 8 -4.27 17.86 1.12
CA TRP A 8 -3.21 18.89 1.34
C TRP A 8 -3.78 20.29 1.54
N THR A 9 -5.04 20.50 1.18
CA THR A 9 -5.77 21.76 1.41
C THR A 9 -6.66 21.73 2.65
N ASP A 10 -6.71 20.59 3.35
CA ASP A 10 -7.52 20.42 4.56
C ASP A 10 -6.91 21.21 5.73
N PRO A 11 -7.61 22.19 6.33
CA PRO A 11 -7.11 22.96 7.47
C PRO A 11 -7.00 22.13 8.75
N GLU A 12 -7.66 20.98 8.84
CA GLU A 12 -7.57 20.05 9.98
C GLU A 12 -6.47 19.00 9.80
N ARG A 13 -5.72 19.05 8.69
CA ARG A 13 -4.64 18.11 8.39
C ARG A 13 -3.61 18.08 9.53
N PRO A 14 -3.24 16.89 10.05
CA PRO A 14 -2.23 16.80 11.08
C PRO A 14 -0.87 17.32 10.61
N ASP A 15 -0.18 18.09 11.47
CA ASP A 15 1.16 18.61 11.19
C ASP A 15 2.20 17.49 10.93
N ASP A 16 1.96 16.31 11.51
CA ASP A 16 2.80 15.11 11.38
C ASP A 16 2.37 14.18 10.23
N PHE A 17 1.45 14.62 9.35
CA PHE A 17 1.06 13.85 8.17
C PHE A 17 2.17 13.88 7.12
N PRO A 18 2.88 12.75 6.89
CA PRO A 18 4.08 12.74 6.06
C PRO A 18 3.75 12.94 4.58
N GLU A 19 4.62 13.66 3.89
CA GLU A 19 4.58 13.77 2.42
C GLU A 19 4.77 12.39 1.75
N PRO A 20 4.32 12.19 0.49
CA PRO A 20 4.42 10.90 -0.19
C PRO A 20 5.85 10.36 -0.25
N SER A 21 6.83 11.21 -0.58
CA SER A 21 8.24 10.81 -0.64
C SER A 21 8.81 10.42 0.73
N GLU A 22 8.43 11.14 1.79
CA GLU A 22 8.82 10.80 3.15
C GLU A 22 8.19 9.47 3.59
N THR A 23 6.92 9.25 3.25
CA THR A 23 6.21 7.99 3.50
C THR A 23 6.92 6.82 2.83
N ILE A 24 7.30 6.95 1.56
CA ILE A 24 8.08 5.94 0.83
C ILE A 24 9.42 5.70 1.50
N ALA A 25 10.14 6.75 1.93
CA ALA A 25 11.44 6.60 2.59
C ALA A 25 11.36 5.85 3.93
N ARG A 26 10.33 6.14 4.73
CA ARG A 26 10.04 5.41 5.97
C ARG A 26 9.73 3.93 5.71
N LEU A 27 8.89 3.65 4.70
CA LEU A 27 8.58 2.28 4.28
C LEU A 27 9.82 1.54 3.78
N ALA A 28 10.68 2.20 2.99
CA ALA A 28 11.92 1.61 2.49
C ALA A 28 12.86 1.18 3.61
N GLU A 29 13.08 2.07 4.60
CA GLU A 29 13.94 1.75 5.74
C GLU A 29 13.34 0.63 6.60
N ALA A 30 12.02 0.62 6.81
CA ALA A 30 11.33 -0.47 7.49
C ALA A 30 11.49 -1.82 6.74
N THR A 31 11.28 -1.83 5.42
CA THR A 31 11.46 -3.03 4.58
C THR A 31 12.91 -3.50 4.61
N ARG A 32 13.89 -2.61 4.55
CA ARG A 32 15.31 -2.96 4.66
C ARG A 32 15.62 -3.62 6.01
N ARG A 33 15.09 -3.09 7.11
CA ARG A 33 15.24 -3.70 8.45
C ARG A 33 14.60 -5.08 8.51
N PHE A 34 13.39 -5.23 7.97
CA PHE A 34 12.70 -6.50 7.87
C PHE A 34 13.54 -7.55 7.12
N LEU A 35 14.03 -7.21 5.92
CA LEU A 35 14.81 -8.13 5.09
C LEU A 35 16.11 -8.61 5.77
N VAL A 36 16.80 -7.71 6.48
CA VAL A 36 18.03 -8.03 7.21
C VAL A 36 17.77 -8.84 8.49
N SER A 37 16.64 -8.60 9.15
CA SER A 37 16.38 -9.14 10.50
C SER A 37 15.55 -10.43 10.49
N GLU A 38 15.01 -10.83 9.34
CA GLU A 38 14.11 -11.99 9.21
C GLU A 38 14.63 -13.08 8.25
N PRO A 39 15.93 -13.46 8.29
CA PRO A 39 16.49 -14.42 7.32
C PRO A 39 15.78 -15.79 7.38
N ASP A 40 15.48 -16.29 8.57
CA ASP A 40 14.81 -17.58 8.76
C ASP A 40 13.40 -17.59 8.12
N LEU A 41 12.64 -16.52 8.31
CA LEU A 41 11.28 -16.38 7.77
C LEU A 41 11.29 -16.32 6.24
N LEU A 42 12.28 -15.66 5.66
CA LEU A 42 12.46 -15.55 4.21
C LEU A 42 12.92 -16.90 3.60
N GLU A 43 13.86 -17.59 4.25
CA GLU A 43 14.42 -18.86 3.79
C GLU A 43 13.37 -19.98 3.74
N ILE A 44 12.53 -20.11 4.78
CA ILE A 44 11.50 -21.15 4.82
C ILE A 44 10.32 -20.89 3.87
N GLY A 45 10.28 -19.71 3.22
CA GLY A 45 9.33 -19.40 2.16
C GLY A 45 7.88 -19.31 2.64
N VAL A 46 7.62 -18.62 3.76
CA VAL A 46 6.27 -18.44 4.32
C VAL A 46 5.26 -17.88 3.31
N ASN A 47 3.97 -18.05 3.60
CA ASN A 47 2.91 -17.46 2.77
C ASN A 47 2.90 -15.92 2.86
N GLU A 48 2.24 -15.27 1.91
CA GLU A 48 2.19 -13.80 1.82
C GLU A 48 1.55 -13.15 3.04
N ARG A 49 0.57 -13.79 3.71
CA ARG A 49 -0.03 -13.25 4.93
C ARG A 49 0.96 -13.17 6.09
N THR A 50 1.76 -14.21 6.30
CA THR A 50 2.82 -14.22 7.33
C THR A 50 3.88 -13.17 7.02
N LEU A 51 4.30 -13.07 5.75
CA LEU A 51 5.27 -12.08 5.28
C LEU A 51 4.76 -10.65 5.53
N THR A 52 3.53 -10.39 5.14
CA THR A 52 2.83 -9.10 5.27
C THR A 52 2.70 -8.68 6.72
N HIS A 53 2.20 -9.56 7.58
CA HIS A 53 2.09 -9.27 9.01
C HIS A 53 3.45 -8.92 9.61
N ARG A 54 4.50 -9.70 9.30
CA ARG A 54 5.81 -9.44 9.86
C ARG A 54 6.38 -8.12 9.36
N LEU A 55 6.24 -7.81 8.07
CA LEU A 55 6.63 -6.52 7.51
C LEU A 55 5.90 -5.35 8.20
N ALA A 56 4.60 -5.46 8.46
CA ALA A 56 3.83 -4.43 9.17
C ALA A 56 4.41 -4.12 10.56
N VAL A 57 4.89 -5.13 11.30
CA VAL A 57 5.56 -4.92 12.59
C VAL A 57 6.86 -4.10 12.47
N TYR A 58 7.58 -4.21 11.36
CA TYR A 58 8.76 -3.37 11.11
C TYR A 58 8.40 -1.96 10.63
N ILE A 59 7.23 -1.78 10.01
CA ILE A 59 6.74 -0.48 9.55
C ILE A 59 6.25 0.37 10.72
N GLU A 60 5.51 -0.22 11.67
CA GLU A 60 4.83 0.49 12.75
C GLU A 60 5.73 1.50 13.51
N PRO A 61 7.00 1.19 13.88
CA PRO A 61 7.87 2.14 14.57
C PRO A 61 8.26 3.40 13.78
N TYR A 62 8.10 3.41 12.45
CA TYR A 62 8.44 4.55 11.59
C TYR A 62 7.29 5.56 11.44
N PHE A 63 6.12 5.26 12.01
CA PHE A 63 4.92 6.07 11.89
C PHE A 63 4.31 6.33 13.27
N ASP A 64 5.06 7.04 14.13
CA ASP A 64 4.58 7.46 15.45
C ASP A 64 3.27 8.29 15.33
N GLN A 65 2.30 8.04 16.20
CA GLN A 65 0.94 8.61 16.18
C GLN A 65 0.05 8.17 14.98
N TRP A 66 0.52 7.26 14.14
CA TRP A 66 -0.26 6.60 13.10
C TRP A 66 -0.40 5.11 13.42
N HIS A 67 -1.26 4.43 12.66
CA HIS A 67 -1.51 3.01 12.82
C HIS A 67 -1.06 2.27 11.56
N THR A 68 -0.36 1.17 11.75
CA THR A 68 -0.05 0.21 10.69
C THR A 68 -0.95 -1.01 10.86
N ASP A 69 -1.93 -1.18 9.98
CA ASP A 69 -2.92 -2.25 10.08
C ASP A 69 -2.91 -3.14 8.84
N CYS A 70 -2.98 -4.46 9.04
CA CYS A 70 -3.17 -5.43 7.97
C CYS A 70 -4.65 -5.70 7.71
N GLU A 71 -5.03 -5.95 6.45
CA GLU A 71 -6.38 -6.32 6.02
C GLU A 71 -7.48 -5.37 6.53
N TYR A 72 -7.14 -4.10 6.82
CA TYR A 72 -8.06 -3.15 7.44
C TYR A 72 -9.10 -2.62 6.45
N ASN A 73 -10.30 -3.19 6.53
CA ASN A 73 -11.39 -2.97 5.58
C ASN A 73 -12.39 -1.89 6.00
N ARG A 74 -11.98 -0.89 6.80
CA ARG A 74 -12.89 0.16 7.30
C ARG A 74 -12.42 1.58 6.96
N LEU A 75 -13.39 2.46 6.75
CA LEU A 75 -13.23 3.91 6.81
C LEU A 75 -14.25 4.43 7.83
N GLY A 76 -13.78 4.75 9.04
CA GLY A 76 -14.67 4.93 10.19
C GLY A 76 -15.51 3.66 10.42
N GLU A 77 -16.83 3.77 10.27
CA GLU A 77 -17.76 2.62 10.43
C GLU A 77 -18.10 1.94 9.10
N LYS A 78 -17.81 2.60 7.96
CA LYS A 78 -18.12 2.08 6.62
C LYS A 78 -17.13 0.97 6.24
N VAL A 79 -17.65 -0.05 5.56
CA VAL A 79 -16.82 -1.07 4.90
C VAL A 79 -16.13 -0.42 3.70
N LYS A 80 -14.83 -0.66 3.52
CA LYS A 80 -14.10 -0.29 2.31
C LYS A 80 -14.56 -1.16 1.16
N ASN A 81 -15.18 -0.53 0.17
CA ASN A 81 -15.53 -1.17 -1.08
C ASN A 81 -14.94 -0.40 -2.26
N LEU A 82 -14.57 -1.13 -3.31
CA LEU A 82 -14.24 -0.58 -4.61
C LEU A 82 -15.22 -1.11 -5.66
N PRO A 83 -15.44 -0.38 -6.77
CA PRO A 83 -16.12 -0.93 -7.93
C PRO A 83 -15.43 -2.23 -8.34
N ARG A 84 -16.23 -3.24 -8.71
CA ARG A 84 -15.69 -4.46 -9.30
C ARG A 84 -14.93 -4.08 -10.58
N PRO A 85 -13.66 -4.49 -10.75
CA PRO A 85 -12.94 -4.18 -11.98
C PRO A 85 -13.63 -4.88 -13.16
N GLU A 86 -13.73 -4.19 -14.30
CA GLU A 86 -14.49 -4.65 -15.48
C GLU A 86 -14.07 -6.04 -15.94
N GLU A 87 -12.78 -6.36 -15.84
CA GLU A 87 -12.20 -7.66 -16.20
C GLU A 87 -12.74 -8.84 -15.37
N PHE A 88 -13.31 -8.56 -14.20
CA PHE A 88 -13.94 -9.53 -13.31
C PHE A 88 -15.47 -9.39 -13.25
N THR A 89 -16.05 -8.54 -14.11
CA THR A 89 -17.51 -8.44 -14.29
C THR A 89 -18.00 -9.57 -15.20
N THR A 90 -18.94 -10.38 -14.71
CA THR A 90 -19.51 -11.49 -15.51
C THR A 90 -20.74 -11.08 -16.31
N SER A 91 -21.28 -9.88 -16.07
CA SER A 91 -22.30 -9.24 -16.90
C SER A 91 -22.23 -7.71 -16.76
N PRO A 92 -22.73 -6.94 -17.75
CA PRO A 92 -22.81 -5.47 -17.67
C PRO A 92 -23.65 -4.94 -16.50
N ASP A 93 -24.54 -5.77 -15.97
CA ASP A 93 -25.40 -5.43 -14.83
C ASP A 93 -24.74 -5.72 -13.47
N ASP A 94 -23.59 -6.43 -13.45
CA ASP A 94 -22.83 -6.71 -12.23
C ASP A 94 -21.95 -5.52 -11.84
N THR A 95 -22.63 -4.45 -11.41
CA THR A 95 -22.04 -3.20 -10.89
C THR A 95 -21.75 -3.28 -9.40
N SER A 96 -21.75 -4.49 -8.82
CA SER A 96 -21.60 -4.68 -7.38
C SER A 96 -20.21 -4.26 -6.90
N ALA A 97 -20.16 -3.37 -5.90
CA ALA A 97 -18.92 -3.03 -5.25
C ALA A 97 -18.41 -4.24 -4.44
N ILE A 98 -17.12 -4.49 -4.48
CA ILE A 98 -16.47 -5.57 -3.73
C ILE A 98 -15.83 -5.01 -2.47
N THR A 99 -15.96 -5.73 -1.36
CA THR A 99 -15.22 -5.41 -0.15
C THR A 99 -13.74 -5.71 -0.36
N ILE A 100 -12.90 -4.74 -0.02
CA ILE A 100 -11.45 -4.81 -0.21
C ILE A 100 -10.71 -4.91 1.11
N PHE A 101 -9.63 -5.67 1.09
CA PHE A 101 -8.73 -5.91 2.20
C PHE A 101 -7.31 -5.61 1.70
N PRO A 102 -6.81 -4.39 1.91
CA PRO A 102 -5.43 -4.07 1.55
C PRO A 102 -4.46 -4.81 2.48
N ASP A 103 -3.33 -5.27 1.94
CA ASP A 103 -2.38 -6.07 2.71
C ASP A 103 -1.84 -5.31 3.94
N ILE A 104 -1.40 -4.05 3.75
CA ILE A 104 -0.95 -3.15 4.81
C ILE A 104 -1.45 -1.74 4.51
N ILE A 105 -1.92 -1.03 5.53
CA ILE A 105 -2.16 0.41 5.46
C ILE A 105 -1.44 1.15 6.58
N VAL A 106 -1.07 2.40 6.31
CA VAL A 106 -0.65 3.38 7.31
C VAL A 106 -1.67 4.51 7.32
N HIS A 107 -2.37 4.68 8.45
CA HIS A 107 -3.52 5.59 8.56
C HIS A 107 -3.79 6.04 9.99
N ARG A 108 -4.68 7.02 10.15
CA ARG A 108 -5.29 7.33 11.45
C ARG A 108 -6.70 6.75 11.51
N ARG A 109 -6.87 5.72 12.34
CA ARG A 109 -8.17 5.10 12.61
C ARG A 109 -9.22 6.15 12.98
N ARG A 110 -10.45 5.95 12.50
CA ARG A 110 -11.61 6.87 12.69
C ARG A 110 -11.43 8.28 12.09
N THR A 111 -10.48 8.46 11.17
CA THR A 111 -10.30 9.70 10.37
C THR A 111 -10.26 9.35 8.88
N HIS A 112 -10.15 10.37 8.01
CA HIS A 112 -9.89 10.24 6.58
C HIS A 112 -8.40 10.35 6.22
N TYR A 113 -7.51 10.51 7.19
CA TYR A 113 -6.07 10.65 6.93
C TYR A 113 -5.40 9.30 6.69
N ASN A 114 -5.00 9.09 5.44
CA ASN A 114 -4.46 7.84 4.93
C ASN A 114 -3.09 8.10 4.27
N CYS A 115 -2.00 7.67 4.92
CA CYS A 115 -0.64 7.88 4.41
C CYS A 115 -0.36 6.94 3.24
N ALA A 116 -0.40 5.63 3.50
CA ALA A 116 0.01 4.61 2.54
C ALA A 116 -0.90 3.39 2.52
N VAL A 117 -1.02 2.80 1.34
CA VAL A 117 -1.49 1.43 1.14
C VAL A 117 -0.38 0.65 0.45
N VAL A 118 -0.07 -0.55 0.95
CA VAL A 118 0.97 -1.41 0.40
C VAL A 118 0.35 -2.77 0.09
N GLU A 119 0.53 -3.23 -1.14
CA GLU A 119 0.21 -4.59 -1.59
C GLU A 119 1.52 -5.37 -1.74
N VAL A 120 1.63 -6.52 -1.09
CA VAL A 120 2.87 -7.29 -0.98
C VAL A 120 2.75 -8.58 -1.78
N LYS A 121 3.73 -8.84 -2.64
CA LYS A 121 3.83 -10.10 -3.38
C LYS A 121 5.18 -10.74 -3.24
N LYS A 122 5.21 -12.05 -3.41
CA LYS A 122 6.46 -12.78 -3.61
C LYS A 122 6.83 -12.82 -5.08
N SER A 123 8.13 -12.68 -5.36
CA SER A 123 8.69 -12.88 -6.70
C SER A 123 8.29 -14.25 -7.25
N GLY A 124 7.84 -14.27 -8.51
CA GLY A 124 7.31 -15.46 -9.19
C GLY A 124 5.85 -15.79 -8.90
N ASN A 125 5.15 -15.03 -8.04
CA ASN A 125 3.70 -15.14 -7.85
C ASN A 125 2.97 -14.00 -8.58
N SER A 126 2.49 -14.27 -9.79
CA SER A 126 1.69 -13.31 -10.58
C SER A 126 0.18 -13.41 -10.34
N ARG A 127 -0.28 -14.29 -9.45
CA ARG A 127 -1.72 -14.48 -9.23
C ARG A 127 -2.31 -13.26 -8.53
N GLY A 128 -3.37 -12.72 -9.13
CA GLY A 128 -4.14 -11.62 -8.57
C GLY A 128 -3.51 -10.25 -8.73
N VAL A 129 -2.43 -10.11 -9.51
CA VAL A 129 -1.77 -8.81 -9.74
C VAL A 129 -2.76 -7.75 -10.23
N ASP A 130 -3.68 -8.10 -11.14
CA ASP A 130 -4.68 -7.15 -11.64
C ASP A 130 -5.63 -6.64 -10.52
N LEU A 131 -5.94 -7.50 -9.54
CA LEU A 131 -6.71 -7.10 -8.36
C LEU A 131 -5.90 -6.19 -7.44
N ASP A 132 -4.60 -6.41 -7.30
CA ASP A 132 -3.73 -5.56 -6.49
C ASP A 132 -3.54 -4.19 -7.13
N VAL A 133 -3.34 -4.14 -8.46
CA VAL A 133 -3.34 -2.90 -9.24
C VAL A 133 -4.68 -2.18 -9.08
N ALA A 134 -5.82 -2.88 -9.24
CA ALA A 134 -7.13 -2.26 -9.06
C ALA A 134 -7.35 -1.72 -7.63
N LYS A 135 -6.88 -2.43 -6.60
CA LYS A 135 -6.90 -1.93 -5.21
C LYS A 135 -6.07 -0.65 -5.06
N LEU A 136 -4.83 -0.65 -5.56
CA LEU A 136 -3.92 0.49 -5.46
C LEU A 136 -4.46 1.72 -6.21
N CYS A 137 -4.98 1.54 -7.42
CA CYS A 137 -5.64 2.62 -8.16
C CYS A 137 -6.88 3.12 -7.41
N GLY A 138 -7.78 2.23 -6.98
CA GLY A 138 -9.02 2.65 -6.31
C GLY A 138 -8.80 3.32 -4.94
N LEU A 139 -7.78 2.89 -4.20
CA LEU A 139 -7.47 3.43 -2.87
C LEU A 139 -6.69 4.76 -2.93
N THR A 140 -5.91 4.99 -3.98
CA THR A 140 -5.14 6.24 -4.16
C THR A 140 -5.88 7.27 -5.01
N ALA A 141 -6.99 6.89 -5.64
CA ALA A 141 -7.88 7.83 -6.33
C ALA A 141 -8.49 8.84 -5.34
N GLY A 142 -8.82 10.02 -5.84
CA GLY A 142 -9.54 11.03 -5.07
C GLY A 142 -10.91 10.51 -4.60
N GLY A 143 -11.40 11.00 -3.46
CA GLY A 143 -12.67 10.60 -2.86
C GLY A 143 -12.50 10.06 -1.45
N ASP A 144 -13.27 9.03 -1.10
CA ASP A 144 -13.43 8.57 0.29
C ASP A 144 -12.12 8.06 0.95
N TYR A 145 -11.17 7.52 0.18
CA TYR A 145 -9.95 6.92 0.73
C TYR A 145 -8.72 7.81 0.60
N GLU A 146 -8.43 8.27 -0.62
CA GLU A 146 -7.36 9.23 -0.92
C GLU A 146 -6.03 8.92 -0.21
N TYR A 147 -5.58 7.66 -0.27
CA TYR A 147 -4.24 7.28 0.19
C TYR A 147 -3.19 8.08 -0.57
N THR A 148 -2.31 8.79 0.14
CA THR A 148 -1.35 9.70 -0.52
C THR A 148 -0.31 8.98 -1.37
N VAL A 149 -0.04 7.71 -1.04
CA VAL A 149 0.78 6.81 -1.86
C VAL A 149 0.26 5.37 -1.76
N GLY A 150 0.27 4.67 -2.88
CA GLY A 150 0.12 3.22 -2.95
C GLY A 150 1.43 2.59 -3.40
N LEU A 151 1.85 1.47 -2.80
CA LEU A 151 3.03 0.72 -3.25
C LEU A 151 2.66 -0.72 -3.58
N HIS A 152 3.02 -1.17 -4.78
CA HIS A 152 3.10 -2.59 -5.10
C HIS A 152 4.52 -3.05 -4.84
N LEU A 153 4.73 -3.89 -3.81
CA LEU A 153 6.03 -4.33 -3.35
C LEU A 153 6.25 -5.82 -3.65
N ILE A 154 7.16 -6.12 -4.58
CA ILE A 154 7.51 -7.50 -4.93
C ILE A 154 8.80 -7.89 -4.19
N ILE A 155 8.71 -8.86 -3.29
CA ILE A 155 9.82 -9.34 -2.47
C ILE A 155 10.38 -10.64 -3.05
N ASP A 156 11.69 -10.68 -3.31
CA ASP A 156 12.44 -11.90 -3.55
C ASP A 156 12.96 -12.46 -2.23
N CYS A 157 12.19 -13.39 -1.65
CA CYS A 157 12.56 -14.02 -0.38
C CYS A 157 13.88 -14.80 -0.47
N LYS A 158 14.27 -15.33 -1.64
CA LYS A 158 15.51 -16.12 -1.78
C LYS A 158 16.75 -15.26 -1.65
N ASN A 159 16.67 -14.04 -2.19
CA ASN A 159 17.76 -13.08 -2.17
C ASN A 159 17.65 -12.05 -1.03
N ALA A 160 16.62 -12.19 -0.16
CA ALA A 160 16.29 -11.23 0.88
C ALA A 160 16.29 -9.78 0.37
N ALA A 161 15.65 -9.57 -0.79
CA ALA A 161 15.69 -8.31 -1.52
C ALA A 161 14.30 -7.92 -2.04
N VAL A 162 14.12 -6.65 -2.38
CA VAL A 162 12.97 -6.19 -3.16
C VAL A 162 13.30 -6.36 -4.63
N ALA A 163 12.52 -7.17 -5.34
CA ALA A 163 12.67 -7.40 -6.77
C ALA A 163 12.12 -6.25 -7.60
N GLU A 164 10.97 -5.70 -7.18
CA GLU A 164 10.29 -4.62 -7.87
C GLU A 164 9.46 -3.80 -6.89
N VAL A 165 9.38 -2.49 -7.17
CA VAL A 165 8.47 -1.57 -6.50
C VAL A 165 7.85 -0.63 -7.52
N VAL A 166 6.54 -0.45 -7.45
CA VAL A 166 5.77 0.49 -8.27
C VAL A 166 4.93 1.36 -7.35
N ALA A 167 4.99 2.67 -7.53
CA ALA A 167 4.23 3.64 -6.76
C ALA A 167 2.99 4.10 -7.52
N TYR A 168 1.91 4.32 -6.78
CA TYR A 168 0.62 4.76 -7.27
C TYR A 168 0.20 6.02 -6.52
N ARG A 169 -0.37 6.98 -7.24
CA ARG A 169 -0.91 8.22 -6.68
C ARG A 169 -2.03 8.73 -7.57
N GLY A 170 -3.10 9.24 -6.97
CA GLY A 170 -4.23 9.79 -7.74
C GLY A 170 -4.98 8.74 -8.58
N GLY A 171 -4.81 7.46 -8.28
CA GLY A 171 -5.47 6.36 -8.97
C GLY A 171 -4.75 5.82 -10.20
N GLU A 172 -3.50 6.21 -10.41
CA GLU A 172 -2.65 5.74 -11.50
C GLU A 172 -1.21 5.49 -11.02
N VAL A 173 -0.39 4.87 -11.86
CA VAL A 173 1.04 4.72 -11.61
C VAL A 173 1.69 6.10 -11.64
N ASP A 174 2.50 6.39 -10.62
CA ASP A 174 3.29 7.62 -10.53
C ASP A 174 4.76 7.28 -10.87
N ASP A 175 5.20 7.68 -12.07
CA ASP A 175 6.53 7.35 -12.58
C ASP A 175 7.66 7.97 -11.75
N ASP A 176 7.47 9.20 -11.26
CA ASP A 176 8.47 9.92 -10.48
C ASP A 176 8.63 9.29 -9.08
N LEU A 177 7.51 9.00 -8.39
CA LEU A 177 7.54 8.27 -7.12
C LEU A 177 8.01 6.83 -7.29
N SER A 178 7.72 6.19 -8.42
CA SER A 178 8.21 4.84 -8.73
C SER A 178 9.73 4.84 -8.91
N ALA A 179 10.28 5.82 -9.63
CA ALA A 179 11.73 5.97 -9.78
C ALA A 179 12.40 6.27 -8.44
N PHE A 180 11.81 7.15 -7.63
CA PHE A 180 12.28 7.45 -6.27
C PHE A 180 12.26 6.21 -5.37
N ALA A 181 11.15 5.45 -5.35
CA ALA A 181 11.04 4.22 -4.59
C ALA A 181 12.08 3.19 -5.04
N LYS A 182 12.27 2.98 -6.35
CA LYS A 182 13.29 2.06 -6.86
C LYS A 182 14.68 2.40 -6.34
N GLY A 183 15.05 3.69 -6.29
CA GLY A 183 16.34 4.14 -5.74
C GLY A 183 16.54 3.87 -4.24
N LEU A 184 15.47 3.61 -3.48
CA LEU A 184 15.52 3.33 -2.05
C LEU A 184 15.38 1.85 -1.70
N PHE A 185 14.50 1.14 -2.41
CA PHE A 185 14.18 -0.26 -2.14
C PHE A 185 15.06 -1.25 -2.92
N VAL A 186 15.47 -0.88 -4.14
CA VAL A 186 16.23 -1.74 -5.06
C VAL A 186 17.66 -1.22 -5.09
N GLY A 187 18.42 -1.59 -4.07
CA GLY A 187 19.83 -1.23 -3.89
C GLY A 187 20.64 -2.39 -3.33
#